data_AF-A0A973I2F3-F1
#
_entry.id   AF-A0A973I2F3-F1
#
_cell.length_a   1.000
_cell.length_b   1.000
_cell.length_c   1.000
_cell.angle_alpha   90.00
_cell.angle_beta   90.00
_cell.angle_gamma   90.00
#
_symmetry.space_group_name_H-M   'P 1'
#
loop_
_entity.id
_entity.type
_entity.pdbx_description
1 polymer ?
#
loop_
_entity_poly.entity_id
_entity_poly.type
_entity_poly.pdbx_seq_one_letter_code
_entity_poly.pdbx_strand_id
1 'polypeptide(L)'
;MFNQTLSTEQQHVSDIFMRLCTLCQVQNNLELEQHLSLQRGFCEQSIELATVPYELIDKVAKASEVSFDSLLNGNNQTTATLDGPVLEAVSNGIIKSIKKLSMAGIIKGENQTQEALSQLADIQLKQIAKELKIQSQVK
;
A
#
# COMPACT_ATOMS: atom_id res chain seq x y z
N MET A 1 -12.18 -30.90 17.22
CA MET A 1 -12.53 -29.53 16.79
C MET A 1 -12.54 -29.54 15.28
N PHE A 2 -13.67 -29.20 14.66
CA PHE A 2 -13.85 -29.33 13.21
C PHE A 2 -12.95 -28.32 12.49
N ASN A 3 -11.98 -28.82 11.71
CA ASN A 3 -11.30 -28.04 10.68
C ASN A 3 -12.28 -27.87 9.51
N GLN A 4 -13.29 -27.01 9.69
CA GLN A 4 -14.09 -26.54 8.57
C GLN A 4 -13.24 -25.56 7.78
N THR A 5 -12.89 -25.93 6.56
CA THR A 5 -12.27 -25.03 5.61
C THR A 5 -13.28 -23.91 5.32
N LEU A 6 -12.92 -22.68 5.67
CA LEU A 6 -13.74 -21.50 5.37
C LEU A 6 -13.94 -21.38 3.85
N SER A 7 -15.11 -20.91 3.43
CA SER A 7 -15.31 -20.49 2.03
C SER A 7 -14.43 -19.28 1.70
N THR A 8 -14.27 -18.96 0.42
CA THR A 8 -13.51 -17.78 -0.02
C THR A 8 -14.04 -16.49 0.62
N GLU A 9 -15.36 -16.36 0.71
CA GLU A 9 -16.03 -15.19 1.28
C GLU A 9 -15.87 -15.14 2.80
N GLN A 10 -15.99 -16.29 3.49
CA GLN A 10 -15.76 -16.38 4.93
C GLN A 10 -14.28 -16.11 5.27
N GLN A 11 -13.36 -16.60 4.45
CA GLN A 11 -11.92 -16.33 4.59
C GLN A 11 -11.63 -14.84 4.39
N HIS A 12 -12.24 -14.19 3.40
CA HIS A 12 -12.08 -12.75 3.20
C HIS A 12 -12.51 -11.95 4.45
N VAL A 13 -13.66 -12.29 5.04
CA VAL A 13 -14.13 -11.65 6.29
C VAL A 13 -13.20 -11.96 7.46
N SER A 14 -12.69 -13.18 7.57
CA SER A 14 -11.67 -13.55 8.56
C SER A 14 -10.40 -12.70 8.41
N ASP A 15 -9.93 -12.49 7.18
CA ASP A 15 -8.76 -11.68 6.90
C ASP A 15 -8.96 -10.20 7.27
N ILE A 16 -10.19 -9.67 7.13
CA ILE A 16 -10.55 -8.32 7.60
C ILE A 16 -10.34 -8.24 9.12
N PHE A 17 -10.88 -9.19 9.89
CA PHE A 17 -10.72 -9.20 11.34
C PHE A 17 -9.26 -9.39 11.77
N MET A 18 -8.48 -10.20 11.06
CA MET A 18 -7.03 -10.33 11.28
C MET A 18 -6.29 -8.98 11.09
N ARG A 19 -6.66 -8.20 10.06
CA ARG A 19 -6.11 -6.86 9.85
C ARG A 19 -6.50 -5.91 10.97
N LEU A 20 -7.76 -5.95 11.41
CA LEU A 20 -8.24 -5.14 12.54
C LEU A 20 -7.52 -5.51 13.84
N CYS A 21 -7.32 -6.81 14.12
CA CYS A 21 -6.53 -7.29 15.26
C CYS A 21 -5.10 -6.73 15.23
N THR A 22 -4.45 -6.79 14.07
CA THR A 22 -3.09 -6.27 13.87
C THR A 22 -3.03 -4.77 14.14
N LEU A 23 -4.00 -4.00 13.61
CA LEU A 23 -4.06 -2.55 13.79
C LEU A 23 -4.32 -2.16 15.26
N CYS A 24 -5.20 -2.90 15.95
CA CYS A 24 -5.54 -2.68 17.36
C CYS A 24 -4.53 -3.33 18.33
N GLN A 25 -3.48 -4.01 17.83
CA GLN A 25 -2.47 -4.70 18.63
C GLN A 25 -3.05 -5.76 19.60
N VAL A 26 -4.09 -6.48 19.15
CA VAL A 26 -4.74 -7.57 19.90
C VAL A 26 -4.50 -8.91 19.21
N GLN A 27 -4.55 -10.01 19.97
CA GLN A 27 -4.12 -11.32 19.47
C GLN A 27 -5.23 -12.16 18.83
N ASN A 28 -6.49 -11.85 19.14
CA ASN A 28 -7.62 -12.68 18.70
C ASN A 28 -8.92 -11.86 18.62
N ASN A 29 -9.93 -12.45 17.98
CA ASN A 29 -11.24 -11.83 17.76
C ASN A 29 -11.95 -11.46 19.08
N LEU A 30 -11.75 -12.23 20.15
CA LEU A 30 -12.38 -11.93 21.44
C LEU A 30 -11.78 -10.68 22.09
N GLU A 31 -10.46 -10.53 22.04
CA GLU A 31 -9.77 -9.32 22.49
C GLU A 31 -10.15 -8.11 21.62
N LEU A 32 -10.31 -8.31 20.31
CA LEU A 32 -10.77 -7.26 19.40
C LEU A 32 -12.19 -6.78 19.76
N GLU A 33 -13.10 -7.72 20.03
CA GLU A 33 -14.47 -7.40 20.47
C GLU A 33 -14.46 -6.59 21.77
N GLN A 34 -13.62 -6.96 22.73
CA GLN A 34 -13.47 -6.21 23.98
C GLN A 34 -12.87 -4.82 23.74
N HIS A 35 -11.81 -4.74 22.94
CA HIS A 35 -11.11 -3.49 22.64
C HIS A 35 -12.02 -2.47 21.94
N LEU A 36 -12.83 -2.93 21.00
CA LEU A 36 -13.75 -2.10 20.22
C LEU A 36 -15.16 -1.98 20.82
N SER A 37 -15.39 -2.58 22.00
CA SER A 37 -16.68 -2.62 22.69
C SER A 37 -17.82 -3.19 21.82
N LEU A 38 -17.53 -4.29 21.12
CA LEU A 38 -18.47 -5.03 20.29
C LEU A 38 -19.22 -6.09 21.11
N GLN A 39 -20.33 -6.57 20.56
CA GLN A 39 -21.04 -7.72 21.12
C GLN A 39 -20.16 -8.97 21.04
N ARG A 40 -20.17 -9.77 22.12
CA ARG A 40 -19.43 -11.03 22.15
C ARG A 40 -19.92 -12.00 21.06
N GLY A 41 -19.01 -12.55 20.28
CA GLY A 41 -19.29 -13.46 19.17
C GLY A 41 -19.65 -12.75 17.85
N PHE A 42 -19.62 -11.42 17.82
CA PHE A 42 -19.85 -10.64 16.60
C PHE A 42 -18.89 -11.02 15.47
N CYS A 43 -17.61 -11.20 15.77
CA CYS A 43 -16.59 -11.53 14.78
C CYS A 43 -16.82 -12.94 14.22
N GLU A 44 -17.08 -13.92 15.08
CA GLU A 44 -17.35 -15.31 14.68
C GLU A 44 -18.61 -15.41 13.82
N GLN A 45 -19.69 -14.75 14.24
CA GLN A 45 -20.96 -14.70 13.48
C GLN A 45 -20.78 -14.03 12.11
N SER A 46 -20.02 -12.93 12.06
CA SER A 46 -19.75 -12.22 10.81
C SER A 46 -18.95 -13.09 9.84
N ILE A 47 -17.97 -13.86 10.34
CA ILE A 47 -17.20 -14.82 9.54
C ILE A 47 -18.10 -15.96 9.06
N GLU A 48 -18.88 -16.57 9.93
CA GLU A 48 -19.77 -17.69 9.59
C GLU A 48 -20.76 -17.29 8.50
N LEU A 49 -21.35 -16.09 8.60
CA LEU A 49 -22.31 -15.55 7.65
C LEU A 49 -21.66 -14.85 6.44
N ALA A 50 -20.33 -14.83 6.34
CA ALA A 50 -19.58 -14.07 5.32
C ALA A 50 -20.05 -12.60 5.18
N THR A 51 -20.41 -11.97 6.29
CA THR A 51 -20.93 -10.60 6.33
C THR A 51 -19.81 -9.61 6.61
N VAL A 52 -19.54 -8.72 5.67
CA VAL A 52 -18.50 -7.70 5.80
C VAL A 52 -18.95 -6.59 6.76
N PRO A 53 -18.19 -6.28 7.83
CA PRO A 53 -18.60 -5.31 8.85
C PRO A 53 -18.21 -3.87 8.44
N TYR A 54 -18.82 -3.34 7.36
CA TYR A 54 -18.42 -2.04 6.78
C TYR A 54 -18.44 -0.86 7.77
N GLU A 55 -19.43 -0.79 8.65
CA GLU A 55 -19.51 0.28 9.66
C GLU A 55 -18.34 0.23 10.66
N LEU A 56 -17.92 -0.98 11.04
CA LEU A 56 -16.77 -1.18 11.91
C LEU A 56 -15.48 -0.76 11.21
N ILE A 57 -15.32 -1.15 9.94
CA ILE A 57 -14.16 -0.79 9.13
C ILE A 57 -14.04 0.74 9.00
N ASP A 58 -15.14 1.44 8.70
CA ASP A 58 -15.16 2.90 8.59
C ASP A 58 -14.80 3.58 9.92
N LYS A 59 -15.35 3.10 11.03
CA LYS A 59 -15.05 3.64 12.36
C LYS A 59 -13.57 3.48 12.71
N VAL A 60 -12.99 2.30 12.48
CA VAL A 60 -11.58 2.03 12.79
C VAL A 60 -10.65 2.77 11.82
N ALA A 61 -10.98 2.81 10.53
CA ALA A 61 -10.23 3.57 9.52
C ALA A 61 -10.08 5.04 9.92
N LYS A 62 -11.18 5.69 10.34
CA LYS A 62 -11.18 7.08 10.81
C LYS A 62 -10.40 7.27 12.10
N ALA A 63 -10.50 6.34 13.05
CA ALA A 63 -9.84 6.45 14.34
C ALA A 63 -8.32 6.23 14.27
N SER A 64 -7.86 5.40 13.33
CA SER A 64 -6.45 5.01 13.20
C SER A 64 -5.71 5.67 12.04
N GLU A 65 -6.36 6.59 11.31
CA GLU A 65 -5.82 7.24 10.10
C GLU A 65 -5.34 6.23 9.03
N VAL A 66 -6.02 5.08 8.94
CA VAL A 66 -5.74 4.02 7.95
C VAL A 66 -6.82 4.02 6.87
N SER A 67 -6.42 3.75 5.63
CA SER A 67 -7.33 3.60 4.50
C SER A 67 -8.41 2.53 4.75
N PHE A 68 -9.68 2.89 4.53
CA PHE A 68 -10.80 1.95 4.53
C PHE A 68 -10.56 0.77 3.58
N ASP A 69 -10.08 1.05 2.37
CA ASP A 69 -9.81 0.04 1.35
C ASP A 69 -8.68 -0.91 1.77
N SER A 70 -7.69 -0.40 2.52
CA SER A 70 -6.61 -1.22 3.08
C SER A 70 -7.13 -2.22 4.12
N LEU A 71 -8.07 -1.82 4.95
CA LEU A 71 -8.70 -2.71 5.94
C LEU A 71 -9.66 -3.71 5.27
N LEU A 72 -10.42 -3.26 4.26
CA LEU A 72 -11.35 -4.11 3.53
C LEU A 72 -10.62 -5.16 2.69
N ASN A 73 -9.72 -4.73 1.81
CA ASN A 73 -9.12 -5.58 0.78
C ASN A 73 -7.70 -6.05 1.10
N GLY A 74 -7.11 -5.55 2.19
CA GLY A 74 -5.68 -5.65 2.43
C GLY A 74 -4.90 -4.65 1.57
N ASN A 75 -3.61 -4.47 1.88
CA ASN A 75 -2.71 -3.74 1.01
C ASN A 75 -2.37 -4.56 -0.23
N ASN A 76 -3.31 -4.69 -1.17
CA ASN A 76 -3.00 -4.99 -2.56
C ASN A 76 -2.43 -3.76 -3.29
N GLN A 77 -2.25 -2.65 -2.57
CA GLN A 77 -1.37 -1.59 -3.00
C GLN A 77 0.06 -2.13 -2.99
N THR A 78 0.48 -2.62 -4.14
CA THR A 78 1.84 -2.43 -4.60
C THR A 78 2.07 -0.92 -4.69
N THR A 79 2.21 -0.24 -3.56
CA THR A 79 3.16 0.87 -3.51
C THR A 79 4.46 0.22 -3.91
N ALA A 80 4.81 0.32 -5.20
CA ALA A 80 6.12 -0.08 -5.65
C ALA A 80 7.08 0.77 -4.83
N THR A 81 7.62 0.20 -3.76
CA THR A 81 8.81 0.71 -3.14
C THR A 81 9.81 0.77 -4.28
N LEU A 82 10.28 1.97 -4.60
CA LEU A 82 11.44 2.17 -5.46
C LEU A 82 12.65 1.65 -4.67
N ASP A 83 12.74 0.34 -4.49
CA ASP A 83 13.85 -0.36 -3.87
C ASP A 83 14.89 -0.75 -4.95
N GLY A 84 16.06 -1.17 -4.51
CA GLY A 84 17.31 -1.21 -5.31
C GLY A 84 17.12 -1.58 -6.79
N PRO A 85 16.58 -2.77 -7.12
CA PRO A 85 16.42 -3.20 -8.51
C PRO A 85 15.42 -2.36 -9.32
N VAL A 86 14.30 -1.96 -8.69
CA VAL A 86 13.26 -1.17 -9.35
C VAL A 86 13.72 0.28 -9.55
N LEU A 87 14.38 0.86 -8.55
CA LEU A 87 14.99 2.18 -8.62
C LEU A 87 16.08 2.23 -9.69
N GLU A 88 16.91 1.19 -9.79
CA GLU A 88 17.95 1.08 -10.82
C GLU A 88 17.35 0.97 -12.23
N ALA A 89 16.29 0.18 -12.40
CA ALA A 89 15.58 0.07 -13.67
C ALA A 89 14.94 1.41 -14.10
N VAL A 90 14.32 2.12 -13.16
CA VAL A 90 13.73 3.45 -13.40
C VAL A 90 14.83 4.47 -13.73
N SER A 91 15.93 4.49 -12.97
CA SER A 91 17.09 5.35 -13.23
C SER A 91 17.65 5.12 -14.64
N ASN A 92 17.89 3.86 -15.00
CA ASN A 92 18.38 3.48 -16.32
C ASN A 92 17.41 3.86 -17.46
N GLY A 93 16.10 3.73 -17.22
CA GLY A 93 15.07 4.17 -18.14
C GLY A 93 15.11 5.69 -18.38
N ILE A 94 15.26 6.46 -17.31
CA ILE A 94 15.37 7.92 -17.35
C ILE A 94 16.65 8.34 -18.09
N ILE A 95 17.80 7.77 -17.78
CA ILE A 95 19.09 8.04 -18.47
C ILE A 95 18.94 7.81 -19.98
N LYS A 96 18.35 6.67 -20.39
CA LYS A 96 18.13 6.35 -21.81
C LYS A 96 17.19 7.35 -22.49
N SER A 97 16.14 7.79 -21.81
CA SER A 97 15.22 8.80 -22.32
C SER A 97 15.92 10.14 -22.54
N ILE A 98 16.65 10.63 -21.52
CA ILE A 98 17.40 11.89 -21.60
C ILE A 98 18.45 11.82 -22.72
N LYS A 99 19.15 10.69 -22.86
CA LYS A 99 20.10 10.47 -23.97
C LYS A 99 19.43 10.60 -25.33
N LYS A 100 18.24 10.00 -25.54
CA LYS A 100 17.48 10.13 -26.80
C LYS A 100 17.08 11.58 -27.06
N LEU A 101 16.64 12.31 -26.03
CA LEU A 101 16.27 13.73 -26.15
C LEU A 101 17.50 14.63 -26.46
N SER A 102 18.65 14.32 -25.86
CA SER A 102 19.93 14.98 -26.13
C SER A 102 20.39 14.73 -27.57
N MET A 103 20.36 13.48 -28.04
CA MET A 103 20.67 13.11 -29.42
C MET A 103 19.72 13.73 -30.45
N ALA A 104 18.45 13.93 -30.08
CA ALA A 104 17.46 14.61 -30.92
C ALA A 104 17.61 16.15 -30.93
N GLY A 105 18.58 16.70 -30.19
CA GLY A 105 18.81 18.14 -30.09
C GLY A 105 17.76 18.91 -29.29
N ILE A 106 16.90 18.22 -28.55
CA ILE A 106 15.82 18.82 -27.74
C ILE A 106 16.41 19.46 -26.48
N ILE A 107 17.40 18.81 -25.87
CA ILE A 107 18.11 19.33 -24.70
C ILE A 107 19.43 19.93 -25.17
N LYS A 108 19.63 21.23 -24.92
CA LYS A 108 20.83 21.99 -25.30
C LYS A 108 21.88 21.97 -24.17
N GLY A 109 23.16 21.95 -24.52
CA GLY A 109 24.30 21.94 -23.58
C GLY A 109 25.25 20.75 -23.77
N GLU A 110 26.35 20.68 -23.01
CA GLU A 110 27.33 19.56 -22.99
C GLU A 110 26.76 18.31 -22.28
N ASN A 111 25.56 17.89 -22.66
CA ASN A 111 24.79 16.86 -21.95
C ASN A 111 24.95 15.49 -22.63
N GLN A 112 26.03 15.30 -23.39
CA GLN A 112 26.28 14.10 -24.18
C GLN A 112 27.21 13.10 -23.47
N THR A 113 27.85 13.53 -22.38
CA THR A 113 28.67 12.63 -21.55
C THR A 113 27.79 11.79 -20.64
N GLN A 114 28.25 10.57 -20.35
CA GLN A 114 27.53 9.65 -19.45
C GLN A 114 27.32 10.28 -18.06
N GLU A 115 28.31 11.03 -17.56
CA GLU A 115 28.24 11.71 -16.27
C GLU A 115 27.18 12.82 -16.25
N ALA A 116 27.09 13.65 -17.29
CA ALA A 116 26.06 14.68 -17.38
C ALA A 116 24.65 14.07 -17.46
N LEU A 117 24.49 12.96 -18.19
CA LEU A 117 23.23 12.23 -18.28
C LEU A 117 22.83 11.60 -16.93
N SER A 118 23.79 11.03 -16.19
CA SER A 118 23.55 10.50 -14.84
C SER A 118 23.13 11.59 -13.86
N GLN A 119 23.79 12.76 -13.87
CA GLN A 119 23.41 13.90 -13.02
C GLN A 119 21.98 14.39 -13.32
N LEU A 120 21.61 14.47 -14.61
CA LEU A 120 20.25 14.84 -15.00
C LEU A 120 19.23 13.79 -14.53
N ALA A 121 19.55 12.50 -14.63
CA ALA A 121 18.68 11.44 -14.14
C ALA A 121 18.49 11.49 -12.62
N ASP A 122 19.55 11.76 -11.85
CA ASP A 122 19.47 11.92 -10.40
C ASP A 122 18.53 13.06 -9.98
N ILE A 123 18.55 14.18 -10.70
CA ILE A 123 17.62 15.30 -10.46
C ILE A 123 16.17 14.86 -10.68
N GLN A 124 15.91 14.13 -11.77
CA GLN A 124 14.56 13.63 -12.09
C GLN A 124 14.08 12.60 -11.06
N LEU A 125 14.95 11.67 -10.65
CA LEU A 125 14.63 10.68 -9.62
C LEU A 125 14.29 11.34 -8.28
N LYS A 126 15.08 12.33 -7.86
CA LYS A 126 14.80 13.11 -6.64
C LYS A 126 13.44 13.81 -6.71
N GLN A 127 13.10 14.37 -7.87
CA GLN A 127 11.81 15.02 -8.08
C GLN A 127 10.65 14.02 -8.04
N ILE A 128 10.78 12.86 -8.68
CA ILE A 128 9.79 11.78 -8.64
C ILE A 128 9.57 11.29 -7.20
N ALA A 129 10.66 11.04 -6.45
CA ALA A 129 10.58 10.61 -5.06
C ALA A 129 9.87 11.67 -4.18
N LYS A 130 10.13 12.95 -4.42
CA LYS A 130 9.45 14.05 -3.73
C LYS A 130 7.96 14.10 -4.04
N GLU A 131 7.57 13.93 -5.30
CA GLU A 131 6.17 13.94 -5.73
C GLU A 131 5.38 12.76 -5.14
N LEU A 132 5.98 11.56 -5.15
CA LEU A 132 5.39 10.37 -4.51
C LEU A 132 5.16 10.59 -3.01
N LYS A 133 6.11 11.25 -2.33
CA LYS A 133 5.97 11.59 -0.91
C LYS A 133 4.86 12.61 -0.68
N ILE A 134 4.72 13.62 -1.54
CA ILE A 134 3.63 14.60 -1.45
C ILE A 134 2.27 13.89 -1.62
N GLN A 135 2.13 13.05 -2.63
CA GLN A 135 0.89 12.31 -2.88
C GLN A 135 0.53 11.33 -1.75
N SER A 136 1.51 10.79 -1.02
CA SER A 136 1.26 9.99 0.18
C SER A 136 0.80 10.81 1.39
N GLN A 137 1.05 12.13 1.42
CA GLN A 137 0.72 13.03 2.52
C GLN A 137 -0.58 13.81 2.29
N VAL A 138 -1.05 13.88 1.04
CA VAL A 138 -2.36 14.44 0.69
C VAL A 138 -3.40 13.32 0.79
N LYS A 139 -3.77 12.93 2.02
CA LYS A 139 -4.97 12.16 2.31
C LYS A 139 -5.56 12.60 3.64
#